data_AF-A0A7C0W3W1-F1
#
_entry.id   AF-A0A7C0W3W1-F1
#
_cell.length_a   1.000
_cell.length_b   1.000
_cell.length_c   1.000
_cell.angle_alpha   90.00
_cell.angle_beta   90.00
_cell.angle_gamma   90.00
#
_symmetry.space_group_name_H-M   'P 1'
#
loop_
_entity.id
_entity.type
_entity.pdbx_description
1 polymer ?
#
loop_
_entity_poly.entity_id
_entity_poly.type
_entity_poly.pdbx_seq_one_letter_code
_entity_poly.pdbx_strand_id
1 'polypeptide(L)'
;MLYTARAGLYLRGEGGFGGAPGPRPGDIAPDREPDLVVESPTLEQQALLYRLNGDKNPLHADPAVAAMAGFSRPILHGLCTYGIVCKAAVDGMFDGDVARVHAYRARFSRPVLPGQTILTSLWRQDDRVILRASVKETAEVVLTNASIR
;
A
#
# COMPACT_ATOMS: atom_id res chain seq x y z
N MET A 1 -23.52 11.14 -3.36
CA MET A 1 -22.18 10.66 -3.77
C MET A 1 -21.70 9.70 -2.70
N LEU A 2 -21.39 8.43 -3.03
CA LEU A 2 -21.06 7.40 -2.03
C LEU A 2 -19.58 7.37 -1.63
N TYR A 3 -18.67 7.65 -2.57
CA TYR A 3 -17.24 7.81 -2.29
C TYR A 3 -16.59 8.67 -3.38
N THR A 4 -15.35 9.10 -3.13
CA THR A 4 -14.47 9.71 -4.13
C THR A 4 -13.14 8.98 -4.13
N ALA A 5 -12.64 8.62 -5.31
CA ALA A 5 -11.32 8.04 -5.47
C ALA A 5 -10.40 9.03 -6.21
N ARG A 6 -9.14 9.12 -5.77
CA ARG A 6 -8.08 9.86 -6.46
C ARG A 6 -6.87 8.94 -6.61
N ALA A 7 -6.38 8.80 -7.82
CA ALA A 7 -5.17 8.04 -8.12
C ALA A 7 -4.09 8.98 -8.67
N GLY A 8 -2.86 8.80 -8.21
CA GLY A 8 -1.68 9.43 -8.80
C GLY A 8 -0.89 8.37 -9.57
N LEU A 9 -0.66 8.61 -10.86
CA LEU A 9 0.17 7.75 -11.70
C LEU A 9 1.51 8.43 -11.94
N TYR A 10 2.59 7.66 -11.87
CA TYR A 10 3.94 8.13 -12.16
C TYR A 10 4.45 7.47 -13.43
N LEU A 11 4.66 8.27 -14.48
CA LEU A 11 5.17 7.82 -15.76
C LEU A 11 6.70 7.99 -15.76
N ARG A 12 7.40 6.91 -15.44
CA ARG A 12 8.88 6.94 -15.34
C ARG A 12 9.49 7.22 -16.71
N GLY A 13 10.44 8.15 -16.77
CA GLY A 13 11.13 8.54 -18.00
C GLY A 13 10.46 9.71 -18.72
N GLU A 14 9.20 9.99 -18.40
CA GLU A 14 8.45 11.12 -18.94
C GLU A 14 8.60 12.35 -18.03
N GLY A 15 8.51 13.56 -18.61
CA GLY A 15 8.65 14.82 -17.87
C GLY A 15 9.41 15.91 -18.65
N GLY A 16 10.06 16.83 -17.93
CA GLY A 16 10.97 17.84 -18.53
C GLY A 16 10.29 19.11 -19.07
N PHE A 17 8.97 19.24 -18.94
CA PHE A 17 8.19 20.36 -19.50
C PHE A 17 8.11 21.61 -18.59
N GLY A 18 8.80 21.65 -17.45
CA GLY A 18 8.90 22.86 -16.61
C GLY A 18 7.68 23.21 -15.74
N GLY A 19 6.88 22.22 -15.32
CA GLY A 19 5.72 22.42 -14.44
C GLY A 19 6.06 22.65 -12.96
N ALA A 20 5.08 23.16 -12.19
CA ALA A 20 5.21 23.31 -10.75
C ALA A 20 5.40 21.96 -10.04
N PRO A 21 6.19 21.89 -8.94
CA PRO A 21 6.36 20.66 -8.19
C PRO A 21 5.04 20.20 -7.58
N GLY A 22 4.90 18.87 -7.43
CA GLY A 22 3.75 18.28 -6.75
C GLY A 22 3.65 18.71 -5.27
N PRO A 23 2.48 18.52 -4.64
CA PRO A 23 2.27 18.88 -3.25
C PRO A 23 3.24 18.13 -2.33
N ARG A 24 3.63 18.77 -1.22
CA ARG A 24 4.52 18.15 -0.23
C ARG A 24 3.88 16.89 0.38
N PRO A 25 4.69 15.87 0.73
CA PRO A 25 4.18 14.66 1.37
C PRO A 25 3.54 15.00 2.72
N GLY A 26 2.29 14.55 2.92
CA GLY A 26 1.60 14.59 4.21
C GLY A 26 1.67 13.25 4.93
N ASP A 27 1.04 13.15 6.10
CA ASP A 27 0.83 11.89 6.84
C ASP A 27 2.11 11.07 7.09
N ILE A 28 3.19 11.78 7.45
CA ILE A 28 4.49 11.17 7.74
C ILE A 28 4.38 10.38 9.05
N ALA A 29 4.96 9.18 9.07
CA ALA A 29 5.03 8.37 10.29
C ALA A 29 5.80 9.13 11.39
N PRO A 30 5.28 9.19 12.62
CA PRO A 30 5.97 9.82 13.75
C PRO A 30 7.33 9.18 14.06
N ASP A 31 8.25 9.97 14.60
CA ASP A 31 9.54 9.49 15.12
C ASP A 31 9.38 8.95 16.56
N ARG A 32 8.54 7.92 16.69
CA ARG A 32 8.33 7.14 17.91
C ARG A 32 7.88 5.73 17.55
N GLU A 33 7.99 4.80 18.49
CA GLU A 33 7.46 3.45 18.32
C GLU A 33 5.96 3.46 17.97
N PRO A 34 5.50 2.54 17.09
CA PRO A 34 4.09 2.39 16.75
C PRO A 34 3.29 1.91 17.95
N ASP A 35 2.02 2.34 18.01
CA ASP A 35 1.09 1.89 19.04
C ASP A 35 0.66 0.44 18.81
N LEU A 36 0.69 -0.01 17.56
CA LEU A 36 0.43 -1.39 17.18
C LEU A 36 1.22 -1.76 15.91
N VAL A 37 1.66 -3.01 15.84
CA VAL A 37 2.16 -3.64 14.62
C VAL A 37 1.33 -4.88 14.34
N VAL A 38 0.77 -4.96 13.13
CA VAL A 38 -0.01 -6.12 12.67
C VAL A 38 0.76 -6.83 11.56
N GLU A 39 0.97 -8.13 11.71
CA GLU A 39 1.54 -8.97 10.67
C GLU A 39 0.44 -9.54 9.76
N SER A 40 0.66 -9.51 8.45
CA SER A 40 -0.29 -10.03 7.47
C SER A 40 0.48 -10.83 6.41
N PRO A 41 0.58 -12.18 6.56
CA PRO A 41 1.19 -13.02 5.54
C PRO A 41 0.33 -13.00 4.27
N THR A 42 0.98 -12.93 3.11
CA THR A 42 0.31 -13.06 1.81
C THR A 42 0.49 -14.47 1.26
N LEU A 43 -0.45 -14.92 0.44
CA LEU A 43 -0.31 -16.19 -0.28
C LEU A 43 0.70 -16.06 -1.43
N GLU A 44 1.34 -17.15 -1.83
CA GLU A 44 2.20 -17.15 -3.02
C GLU A 44 1.40 -16.81 -4.29
N GLN A 45 0.14 -17.23 -4.34
CA GLN A 45 -0.81 -16.96 -5.42
C GLN A 45 -1.67 -15.71 -5.18
N GLN A 46 -1.34 -14.85 -4.21
CA GLN A 46 -2.17 -13.70 -3.82
C GLN A 46 -2.51 -12.79 -5.02
N ALA A 47 -1.52 -12.53 -5.88
CA ALA A 47 -1.72 -11.68 -7.07
C ALA A 47 -2.68 -12.32 -8.09
N LEU A 48 -2.66 -13.66 -8.22
CA LEU A 48 -3.55 -14.40 -9.12
C LEU A 48 -5.01 -14.38 -8.64
N LEU A 49 -5.22 -14.34 -7.33
CA LEU A 49 -6.55 -14.15 -6.74
C LEU A 49 -7.00 -12.69 -6.86
N TYR A 50 -6.14 -11.74 -6.49
CA TYR A 50 -6.52 -10.33 -6.46
C TYR A 50 -6.89 -9.77 -7.84
N ARG A 51 -6.18 -10.18 -8.91
CA ARG A 51 -6.48 -9.74 -10.28
C ARG A 51 -7.90 -10.08 -10.75
N LEU A 52 -8.58 -11.05 -10.13
CA LEU A 52 -9.98 -11.36 -10.43
C LEU A 52 -10.93 -10.20 -10.07
N ASN A 53 -10.49 -9.24 -9.26
CA ASN A 53 -11.22 -8.01 -8.93
C ASN A 53 -11.11 -6.92 -10.02
N GLY A 54 -10.39 -7.17 -11.13
CA GLY A 54 -10.46 -6.32 -12.33
C GLY A 54 -9.10 -5.89 -12.90
N ASP A 55 -8.06 -5.75 -12.08
CA ASP A 55 -6.72 -5.39 -12.58
C ASP A 55 -6.02 -6.62 -13.17
N LYS A 56 -6.14 -6.75 -14.49
CA LYS A 56 -5.59 -7.85 -15.28
C LYS A 56 -4.16 -7.61 -15.77
N ASN A 57 -3.47 -6.56 -15.32
CA ASN A 57 -2.12 -6.23 -15.79
C ASN A 57 -1.18 -7.46 -15.68
N PRO A 58 -0.57 -7.91 -16.80
CA PRO A 58 0.28 -9.10 -16.81
C PRO A 58 1.53 -8.99 -15.93
N LEU A 59 1.96 -7.78 -15.55
CA LEU A 59 3.02 -7.56 -14.56
C LEU A 59 2.83 -8.36 -13.26
N HIS A 60 1.57 -8.64 -12.90
CA HIS A 60 1.21 -9.34 -11.68
C HIS A 60 0.99 -10.85 -11.84
N ALA A 61 1.17 -11.41 -13.05
CA ALA A 61 0.88 -12.82 -13.30
C ALA A 61 1.87 -13.51 -14.26
N ASP A 62 2.45 -12.78 -15.20
CA ASP A 62 3.34 -13.31 -16.23
C ASP A 62 4.81 -13.05 -15.86
N PRO A 63 5.61 -14.10 -15.59
CA PRO A 63 7.03 -13.95 -15.28
C PRO A 63 7.84 -13.25 -16.38
N ALA A 64 7.50 -13.44 -17.66
CA ALA A 64 8.23 -12.81 -18.77
C ALA A 64 8.00 -11.29 -18.77
N VAL A 65 6.75 -10.85 -18.54
CA VAL A 65 6.43 -9.43 -18.43
C VAL A 65 7.05 -8.79 -17.19
N ALA A 66 7.04 -9.50 -16.06
CA ALA A 66 7.70 -9.03 -14.84
C ALA A 66 9.21 -8.85 -15.05
N ALA A 67 9.87 -9.80 -15.73
CA ALA A 67 11.29 -9.71 -16.08
C ALA A 67 11.57 -8.53 -17.02
N MET A 68 10.75 -8.31 -18.04
CA MET A 68 10.84 -7.13 -18.92
C MET A 68 10.71 -5.80 -18.16
N ALA A 69 9.90 -5.78 -17.10
CA ALA A 69 9.73 -4.62 -16.22
C ALA A 69 10.84 -4.50 -15.14
N GLY A 70 11.82 -5.41 -15.12
CA GLY A 70 12.96 -5.38 -14.22
C GLY A 70 12.74 -6.07 -12.86
N PHE A 71 11.72 -6.91 -12.74
CA PHE A 71 11.46 -7.70 -11.53
C PHE A 71 11.85 -9.16 -11.73
N SER A 72 12.36 -9.81 -10.69
CA SER A 72 12.76 -11.23 -10.73
C SER A 72 11.58 -12.20 -10.84
N ARG A 73 10.37 -11.76 -10.45
CA ARG A 73 9.10 -12.50 -10.53
C ARG A 73 7.93 -11.51 -10.48
N PRO A 74 6.69 -11.94 -10.79
CA PRO A 74 5.52 -11.07 -10.68
C PRO A 74 5.36 -10.47 -9.28
N ILE A 75 5.07 -9.16 -9.25
CA ILE A 75 4.86 -8.40 -8.01
C ILE A 75 3.37 -8.40 -7.63
N LEU A 76 3.07 -8.23 -6.35
CA LEU A 76 1.71 -8.04 -5.86
C LEU A 76 1.19 -6.66 -6.29
N HIS A 77 -0.11 -6.56 -6.61
CA HIS A 77 -0.75 -5.29 -6.91
C HIS A 77 -0.61 -4.33 -5.71
N GLY A 78 -0.20 -3.08 -5.97
CA GLY A 78 -0.14 -2.07 -4.92
C GLY A 78 -1.50 -1.88 -4.21
N LEU A 79 -2.60 -1.95 -4.95
CA LEU A 79 -3.96 -1.88 -4.39
C LEU A 79 -4.34 -3.12 -3.54
N CYS A 80 -3.69 -4.27 -3.74
CA CYS A 80 -3.85 -5.41 -2.85
C CYS A 80 -3.17 -5.14 -1.50
N THR A 81 -1.90 -4.69 -1.54
CA THR A 81 -1.18 -4.23 -0.33
C THR A 81 -1.95 -3.13 0.39
N TYR A 82 -2.49 -2.16 -0.35
CA TYR A 82 -3.33 -1.09 0.19
C TYR A 82 -4.53 -1.63 0.99
N GLY A 83 -5.26 -2.60 0.42
CA GLY A 83 -6.39 -3.26 1.07
C GLY A 83 -5.99 -4.06 2.32
N ILE A 84 -4.89 -4.81 2.26
CA ILE A 84 -4.36 -5.58 3.41
C ILE A 84 -4.02 -4.63 4.57
N VAL A 85 -3.34 -3.53 4.29
CA VAL A 85 -2.97 -2.51 5.29
C VAL A 85 -4.21 -1.84 5.89
N CYS A 86 -5.23 -1.55 5.08
CA CYS A 86 -6.50 -1.02 5.58
C CYS A 86 -7.19 -2.01 6.52
N LYS A 87 -7.26 -3.29 6.13
CA LYS A 87 -7.88 -4.34 6.95
C LYS A 87 -7.14 -4.51 8.27
N ALA A 88 -5.81 -4.50 8.25
CA ALA A 88 -5.00 -4.58 9.46
C ALA A 88 -5.31 -3.43 10.45
N ALA A 89 -5.54 -2.22 9.95
CA ALA A 89 -5.96 -1.09 10.78
C ALA A 89 -7.39 -1.23 11.30
N VAL A 90 -8.33 -1.70 10.47
CA VAL A 90 -9.73 -1.93 10.89
C VAL A 90 -9.79 -2.97 12.01
N ASP A 91 -9.12 -4.10 11.82
CA ASP A 91 -9.10 -5.18 12.81
C ASP A 91 -8.34 -4.76 14.08
N GLY A 92 -7.21 -4.05 13.93
CA GLY A 92 -6.30 -3.75 15.04
C GLY A 92 -6.58 -2.45 15.80
N MET A 93 -7.19 -1.44 15.18
CA MET A 93 -7.41 -0.11 15.78
C MET A 93 -8.87 0.26 15.96
N PHE A 94 -9.78 -0.39 15.22
CA PHE A 94 -11.21 -0.04 15.16
C PHE A 94 -12.12 -1.22 15.54
N ASP A 95 -11.58 -2.28 16.15
CA ASP A 95 -12.33 -3.44 16.63
C ASP A 95 -13.23 -4.09 15.54
N GLY A 96 -12.78 -4.04 14.28
CA GLY A 96 -13.54 -4.53 13.12
C GLY A 96 -14.61 -3.59 12.58
N ASP A 97 -14.80 -2.41 13.17
CA ASP A 97 -15.79 -1.43 12.72
C ASP A 97 -15.33 -0.68 11.46
N VAL A 98 -15.79 -1.17 10.31
CA VAL A 98 -15.51 -0.57 8.99
C VAL A 98 -16.09 0.85 8.84
N ALA A 99 -17.09 1.23 9.64
CA ALA A 99 -17.69 2.56 9.55
C ALA A 99 -16.75 3.66 10.05
N ARG A 100 -15.67 3.29 10.76
CA ARG A 100 -14.60 4.19 11.22
C ARG A 100 -13.65 4.64 10.11
N VAL A 101 -13.74 4.04 8.92
CA VAL A 101 -12.91 4.43 7.76
C VAL A 101 -13.70 5.41 6.90
N HIS A 102 -13.62 6.69 7.23
CA HIS A 102 -14.23 7.78 6.43
C HIS A 102 -13.35 8.17 5.24
N ALA A 103 -12.03 8.14 5.41
CA ALA A 103 -11.07 8.37 4.33
C ALA A 103 -9.80 7.56 4.56
N TYR A 104 -9.27 6.97 3.50
CA TYR A 104 -7.97 6.29 3.49
C TYR A 104 -7.12 6.84 2.35
N ARG A 105 -5.87 7.17 2.66
CA ARG A 105 -4.85 7.65 1.72
C ARG A 105 -3.57 6.88 1.98
N ALA A 106 -2.80 6.64 0.92
CA ALA A 106 -1.43 6.15 1.03
C ALA A 106 -0.58 6.53 -0.18
N ARG A 107 0.73 6.34 -0.06
CA ARG A 107 1.70 6.38 -1.16
C ARG A 107 2.45 5.04 -1.21
N PHE A 108 2.53 4.45 -2.40
CA PHE A 108 3.36 3.26 -2.63
C PHE A 108 4.83 3.68 -2.80
N SER A 109 5.75 2.98 -2.13
CA SER A 109 7.19 3.27 -2.18
C SER A 109 8.02 2.16 -2.81
N ARG A 110 7.65 0.90 -2.60
CA ARG A 110 8.33 -0.30 -3.12
C ARG A 110 7.32 -1.41 -3.41
N PRO A 111 7.63 -2.36 -4.32
CA PRO A 111 6.76 -3.51 -4.58
C PRO A 111 6.75 -4.48 -3.38
N VAL A 112 5.67 -5.26 -3.28
CA VAL A 112 5.59 -6.46 -2.44
C VAL A 112 5.63 -7.69 -3.36
N LEU A 113 6.33 -8.74 -2.97
CA LEU A 113 6.28 -10.03 -3.66
C LEU A 113 5.20 -10.91 -3.02
N PRO A 114 4.36 -11.60 -3.81
CA PRO A 114 3.42 -12.58 -3.26
C PRO A 114 4.16 -13.66 -2.44
N GLY A 115 3.65 -14.00 -1.25
CA GLY A 115 4.28 -14.89 -0.28
C GLY A 115 5.02 -14.16 0.85
N GLN A 116 5.29 -12.86 0.70
CA GLN A 116 5.90 -12.06 1.77
C GLN A 116 4.89 -11.69 2.85
N THR A 117 5.40 -11.34 4.03
CA THR A 117 4.62 -10.88 5.17
C THR A 117 4.65 -9.36 5.25
N ILE A 118 3.48 -8.73 5.24
CA ILE A 118 3.35 -7.28 5.38
C ILE A 118 3.25 -6.94 6.87
N LEU A 119 4.16 -6.11 7.37
CA LEU A 119 4.11 -5.52 8.70
C LEU A 119 3.44 -4.14 8.59
N THR A 120 2.29 -3.98 9.22
CA THR A 120 1.56 -2.71 9.26
C THR A 120 1.78 -2.06 10.62
N SER A 121 2.60 -1.01 10.67
CA SER A 121 2.79 -0.15 11.83
C SER A 121 1.73 0.94 11.87
N LEU A 122 1.14 1.15 13.04
CA LEU A 122 -0.02 2.01 13.25
C LEU A 122 0.25 2.98 14.41
N TRP A 123 -0.05 4.26 14.21
CA TRP A 123 0.06 5.29 15.25
C TRP A 123 -1.27 6.04 15.36
N ARG A 124 -1.85 6.09 16.56
CA ARG A 124 -2.96 6.99 16.87
C ARG A 124 -2.42 8.42 16.95
N GLN A 125 -3.10 9.31 16.24
CA GLN A 125 -2.92 10.76 16.27
C GLN A 125 -4.31 11.37 16.41
N ASP A 126 -4.46 12.47 17.14
CA ASP A 126 -5.73 13.11 17.51
C ASP A 126 -6.99 12.69 16.70
N ASP A 127 -7.02 13.03 15.40
CA ASP A 127 -8.16 12.80 14.50
C ASP A 127 -7.99 11.65 13.49
N ARG A 128 -6.89 10.88 13.56
CA ARG A 128 -6.51 9.92 12.51
C ARG A 128 -5.56 8.82 12.99
N VAL A 129 -5.53 7.72 12.27
CA VAL A 129 -4.47 6.72 12.39
C VAL A 129 -3.46 6.93 11.28
N ILE A 130 -2.19 7.14 11.63
CA ILE A 130 -1.08 7.13 10.66
C ILE A 130 -0.63 5.68 10.46
N LEU A 131 -0.33 5.31 9.22
CA LEU A 131 0.08 3.96 8.84
C LEU A 131 1.41 3.99 8.09
N ARG A 132 2.19 2.92 8.28
CA ARG A 132 3.34 2.59 7.45
C ARG A 132 3.38 1.08 7.28
N ALA A 133 3.64 0.61 6.07
CA ALA A 133 3.82 -0.82 5.83
C ALA A 133 5.23 -1.15 5.34
N SER A 134 5.78 -2.23 5.85
CA SER A 134 7.03 -2.82 5.39
C SER A 134 6.89 -4.32 5.14
N VAL A 135 7.88 -4.89 4.47
CA VAL A 135 8.01 -6.35 4.30
C VAL A 135 8.83 -6.89 5.46
N LYS A 136 8.32 -7.90 6.17
CA LYS A 136 9.00 -8.50 7.33
C LYS A 136 10.36 -9.07 6.97
N GLU A 137 10.44 -9.72 5.81
CA GLU A 137 11.61 -10.46 5.35
C GLU A 137 12.77 -9.56 4.93
N THR A 138 12.50 -8.30 4.56
CA THR A 138 13.52 -7.38 4.01
C THR A 138 13.61 -6.05 4.74
N ALA A 139 12.69 -5.78 5.67
CA ALA A 139 12.44 -4.48 6.29
C ALA A 139 12.16 -3.34 5.29
N GLU A 140 11.96 -3.63 4.01
CA GLU A 140 11.70 -2.61 3.00
C GLU A 140 10.33 -1.98 3.22
N VAL A 141 10.31 -0.65 3.27
CA VAL A 141 9.05 0.11 3.37
C VAL A 141 8.37 0.16 2.02
N VAL A 142 7.13 -0.34 1.96
CA VAL A 142 6.34 -0.51 0.73
C VAL A 142 5.17 0.48 0.62
N LEU A 143 4.71 1.01 1.77
CA LEU A 143 3.63 1.98 1.83
C LEU A 143 3.95 3.05 2.90
N THR A 144 3.93 4.32 2.47
CA THR A 144 4.24 5.50 3.29
C THR A 144 3.16 6.57 3.16
N ASN A 145 3.28 7.65 3.94
CA ASN A 145 2.43 8.84 3.81
C ASN A 145 0.94 8.47 3.85
N ALA A 146 0.60 7.61 4.81
CA ALA A 146 -0.69 6.97 4.86
C ALA A 146 -1.44 7.31 6.13
N SER A 147 -2.74 7.54 5.98
CA SER A 147 -3.63 7.89 7.08
C SER A 147 -5.02 7.32 6.85
N ILE A 148 -5.67 6.91 7.94
CA ILE A 148 -7.11 6.67 8.00
C ILE A 148 -7.73 7.72 8.92
N ARG A 149 -8.80 8.37 8.44
CA ARG A 149 -9.71 9.22 9.21
C ARG A 149 -11.09 8.60 9.23
#